data_AF-A0AAW2MVF9-F1
#
_entry.id   AF-A0AAW2MVF9-F1
#
_cell.length_a   1.000
_cell.length_b   1.000
_cell.length_c   1.000
_cell.angle_alpha   90.00
_cell.angle_beta   90.00
_cell.angle_gamma   90.00
#
_symmetry.space_group_name_H-M   'P 1'
#
loop_
_entity.id
_entity.type
_entity.pdbx_description
1 polymer ?
#
loop_
_entity_poly.entity_id
_entity_poly.type
_entity_poly.pdbx_seq_one_letter_code
_entity_poly.pdbx_strand_id
1 'polypeptide(L)'
;MSRLSFRPRPLDFNKKIPIVKSVKDFEDDEVPTSTRNSQTLRLTAEADNEVQQSSAKKVASEIPTPQFVVVDTYERDYSPTFSQPTSYLRARGARAEIGEFVEYDLDNEDEDWLQEFNKERKTLAAEKFETIIFKLEVLDHKARERAGVITPALGSPIPVLLTFDAAVEALQALSIKYGVFQSIYNYWKEKGNFTKTKCMLKILSSYRDLKASGATIFEKLAASWHQ
;
A
#
# COMPACT_ATOMS: atom_id res chain seq x y z
N MET A 1 61.42 16.37 17.44
CA MET A 1 60.39 15.38 17.06
C MET A 1 60.54 14.16 17.94
N SER A 2 59.68 14.00 18.94
CA SER A 2 59.70 12.84 19.85
C SER A 2 59.01 11.66 19.16
N ARG A 3 59.77 10.60 18.90
CA ARG A 3 59.29 9.39 18.26
C ARG A 3 58.44 8.63 19.30
N LEU A 4 57.11 8.69 19.17
CA LEU A 4 56.19 7.93 20.03
C LEU A 4 56.63 6.46 20.03
N SER A 5 57.14 6.00 21.17
CA SER A 5 57.56 4.62 21.31
C SER A 5 56.31 3.75 21.38
N PHE A 6 55.88 3.22 20.23
CA PHE A 6 54.93 2.13 20.19
C PHE A 6 55.61 0.90 20.80
N ARG A 7 55.49 0.75 22.13
CA ARG A 7 55.73 -0.55 22.74
C ARG A 7 54.56 -1.43 22.30
N PRO A 8 54.78 -2.56 21.64
CA PRO A 8 53.71 -3.50 21.36
C PRO A 8 53.12 -3.91 22.71
N ARG A 9 51.96 -3.34 23.04
CA ARG A 9 51.19 -3.77 24.21
C ARG A 9 50.59 -5.13 23.84
N PRO A 10 50.78 -6.16 24.66
CA PRO A 10 50.12 -7.45 24.42
C PRO A 10 48.63 -7.20 24.18
N LEU A 11 48.09 -7.82 23.13
CA LEU A 11 46.68 -7.70 22.80
C LEU A 11 45.88 -8.21 24.00
N ASP A 12 45.08 -7.36 24.61
CA ASP A 12 44.21 -7.77 25.70
C ASP A 12 43.00 -8.48 25.11
N PHE A 13 43.01 -9.82 25.16
CA PHE A 13 41.95 -10.69 24.66
C PHE A 13 40.60 -10.47 25.37
N ASN A 14 40.62 -9.84 26.56
CA ASN A 14 39.42 -9.53 27.33
C ASN A 14 38.85 -8.15 27.02
N LYS A 15 39.53 -7.36 26.18
CA LYS A 15 39.03 -6.07 25.72
C LYS A 15 37.83 -6.30 24.81
N LYS A 16 36.66 -5.82 25.24
CA LYS A 16 35.43 -5.86 24.42
C LYS A 16 35.63 -5.03 23.16
N ILE A 17 35.27 -5.61 22.02
CA ILE A 17 35.31 -4.94 20.72
C ILE A 17 34.08 -4.01 20.63
N PRO A 18 34.23 -2.74 20.24
CA PRO A 18 33.09 -1.87 19.98
C PRO A 18 32.29 -2.41 18.78
N ILE A 19 30.99 -2.57 18.96
CA ILE A 19 30.08 -2.97 17.89
C ILE A 19 29.60 -1.69 17.20
N VAL A 20 29.99 -1.53 15.94
CA VAL A 20 29.53 -0.42 15.11
C VAL A 20 28.17 -0.78 14.53
N LYS A 21 27.15 0.04 14.78
CA LYS A 21 25.77 -0.15 14.31
C LYS A 21 25.49 0.64 13.03
N SER A 22 26.19 1.75 12.81
CA SER A 22 26.04 2.59 11.61
C SER A 22 27.34 3.27 11.19
N VAL A 23 27.43 3.73 9.93
CA VAL A 23 28.60 4.47 9.43
C VAL A 23 28.82 5.78 10.20
N LYS A 24 27.78 6.35 10.82
CA LYS A 24 27.88 7.52 11.70
C LYS A 24 28.66 7.21 12.99
N ASP A 25 28.71 5.96 13.42
CA ASP A 25 29.44 5.57 14.65
C ASP A 25 30.97 5.58 14.44
N PHE A 26 31.45 5.82 13.21
CA PHE A 26 32.87 6.01 12.92
C PHE A 26 33.33 7.48 13.03
N GLU A 27 32.42 8.45 13.09
CA GLU A 27 32.77 9.87 13.08
C GLU A 27 33.06 10.44 14.48
N ASP A 28 32.75 9.70 15.55
CA ASP A 28 32.87 10.17 16.95
C ASP A 28 34.21 9.79 17.63
N ASP A 29 35.19 9.29 16.86
CA ASP A 29 36.44 8.70 17.36
C ASP A 29 37.64 9.67 17.34
N GLU A 30 37.42 10.98 17.50
CA GLU A 30 38.51 11.97 17.70
C GLU A 30 38.48 12.63 19.09
N VAL A 31 38.42 11.84 20.18
CA VAL A 31 38.79 12.34 21.51
C VAL A 31 39.59 11.28 22.30
N PRO A 32 40.81 11.60 22.80
CA PRO A 32 41.61 10.65 23.55
C PRO A 32 40.97 10.34 24.89
N THR A 33 40.85 9.05 25.15
CA THR A 33 40.70 8.34 26.42
C THR A 33 40.80 9.24 27.69
N SER A 34 39.66 9.78 28.14
CA SER A 34 39.53 10.31 29.51
C SER A 34 38.46 9.53 30.27
N THR A 35 38.94 8.62 31.11
CA THR A 35 38.16 7.89 32.11
C THR A 35 37.49 8.86 33.08
N ARG A 36 36.22 8.61 33.40
CA ARG A 36 35.28 9.37 34.25
C ARG A 36 34.53 10.46 33.50
N ASN A 37 33.25 10.19 33.20
CA ASN A 37 32.08 11.00 33.56
C ASN A 37 30.87 10.57 32.69
N SER A 38 30.29 9.40 32.97
CA SER A 38 28.99 8.98 32.39
C SER A 38 27.82 9.27 33.35
N GLN A 39 27.94 10.34 34.13
CA GLN A 39 26.81 10.96 34.82
C GLN A 39 26.53 12.25 34.06
N THR A 40 25.37 12.31 33.42
CA THR A 40 24.64 13.49 32.88
C THR A 40 24.27 13.28 31.42
N LEU A 41 23.14 12.61 31.20
CA LEU A 41 22.18 12.87 30.12
C LEU A 41 20.96 11.97 30.36
N ARG A 42 20.24 12.28 31.45
CA ARG A 42 18.95 11.67 31.79
C ARG A 42 18.02 12.67 32.48
N LEU A 43 17.91 13.87 31.93
CA LEU A 43 16.91 14.83 32.37
C LEU A 43 16.14 15.35 31.16
N THR A 44 14.80 15.34 31.28
CA THR A 44 13.70 15.57 30.30
C THR A 44 13.33 14.34 29.45
N ALA A 45 12.13 13.73 29.54
CA ALA A 45 10.87 14.08 30.20
C ALA A 45 10.13 12.82 30.74
N GLU A 46 9.14 13.09 31.60
CA GLU A 46 8.44 12.25 32.58
C GLU A 46 7.58 11.11 32.00
N ALA A 47 7.52 9.97 32.72
CA ALA A 47 6.27 9.30 33.15
C ALA A 47 6.62 8.08 34.02
N ASP A 48 6.14 8.10 35.27
CA ASP A 48 6.23 7.02 36.26
C ASP A 48 5.69 5.69 35.71
N ASN A 49 6.51 4.65 35.77
CA ASN A 49 6.06 3.26 35.80
C ASN A 49 7.11 2.45 36.56
N GLU A 50 6.95 2.39 37.89
CA GLU A 50 7.70 1.49 38.75
C GLU A 50 7.35 0.03 38.39
N VAL A 51 8.24 -0.64 37.65
CA VAL A 51 8.28 -2.10 37.62
C VAL A 51 9.64 -2.54 38.14
N GLN A 52 9.62 -3.21 39.29
CA GLN A 52 10.77 -3.78 39.98
C GLN A 52 11.66 -4.59 39.03
N GLN A 53 12.89 -4.10 38.87
CA GLN A 53 13.90 -4.73 38.04
C GLN A 53 14.48 -5.95 38.77
N SER A 54 13.97 -7.14 38.45
CA SER A 54 14.54 -8.40 38.92
C SER A 54 15.91 -8.63 38.27
N SER A 55 16.92 -8.86 39.11
CA SER A 55 18.30 -9.10 38.72
C SER A 55 18.49 -10.52 38.17
N ALA A 56 18.16 -10.75 36.89
CA ALA A 56 18.49 -11.98 36.19
C ALA A 56 19.58 -11.73 35.15
N LYS A 57 20.82 -12.10 35.48
CA LYS A 57 21.93 -12.21 34.52
C LYS A 57 21.67 -13.40 33.59
N LYS A 58 20.83 -13.21 32.57
CA LYS A 58 20.91 -13.95 31.32
C LYS A 58 21.29 -12.95 30.25
N VAL A 59 22.26 -13.31 29.40
CA VAL A 59 22.58 -12.55 28.18
C VAL A 59 21.31 -12.59 27.34
N ALA A 60 20.46 -11.58 27.51
CA ALA A 60 19.29 -11.40 26.68
C ALA A 60 19.81 -11.19 25.27
N SER A 61 19.36 -12.02 24.33
CA SER A 61 19.54 -11.79 22.90
C SER A 61 19.09 -10.35 22.62
N GLU A 62 19.99 -9.50 22.11
CA GLU A 62 19.65 -8.14 21.73
C GLU A 62 18.59 -8.21 20.64
N ILE A 63 17.36 -7.81 20.98
CA ILE A 63 16.25 -7.80 20.02
C ILE A 63 16.51 -6.64 19.06
N PRO A 64 16.66 -6.90 17.75
CA PRO A 64 16.94 -5.83 16.80
C PRO A 64 15.79 -4.83 16.79
N THR A 65 16.13 -3.54 16.89
CA THR A 65 15.16 -2.45 16.75
C THR A 65 14.86 -2.24 15.26
N PRO A 66 13.59 -2.18 14.84
CA PRO A 66 13.26 -1.90 13.45
C PRO A 66 13.76 -0.50 13.04
N GLN A 67 14.27 -0.40 11.82
CA GLN A 67 14.60 0.90 11.23
C GLN A 67 13.34 1.49 10.60
N PHE A 68 13.18 2.81 10.72
CA PHE A 68 12.14 3.54 10.01
C PHE A 68 12.74 4.26 8.81
N VAL A 69 11.92 4.40 7.76
CA VAL A 69 12.28 5.12 6.54
C VAL A 69 11.34 6.31 6.43
N VAL A 70 11.92 7.49 6.18
CA VAL A 70 11.13 8.68 5.86
C VAL A 70 10.79 8.62 4.38
N VAL A 71 9.51 8.75 4.05
CA VAL A 71 9.01 8.72 2.68
C VAL A 71 8.75 10.16 2.24
N ASP A 72 9.51 10.63 1.26
CA ASP A 72 9.47 12.03 0.82
C ASP A 72 8.10 12.44 0.23
N THR A 73 7.32 11.49 -0.30
CA THR A 73 6.00 11.75 -0.89
C THR A 73 4.86 11.77 0.12
N TYR A 74 5.11 11.39 1.38
CA TYR A 74 4.05 11.17 2.38
C TYR A 74 3.13 12.38 2.57
N GLU A 75 3.73 13.57 2.72
CA GLU A 75 2.98 14.83 2.91
C GLU A 75 2.19 15.26 1.66
N ARG A 76 2.58 14.76 0.49
CA ARG A 76 1.86 14.97 -0.78
C ARG A 76 0.68 14.02 -0.93
N ASP A 77 0.88 12.76 -0.55
CA ASP A 77 -0.08 11.68 -0.75
C ASP A 77 -1.18 11.69 0.33
N TYR A 78 -0.84 12.14 1.55
CA TYR A 78 -1.75 12.19 2.69
C TYR A 78 -1.94 13.63 3.17
N SER A 79 -3.07 14.24 2.78
CA SER A 79 -3.42 15.57 3.28
C SER A 79 -4.01 15.50 4.70
N PRO A 80 -3.56 16.34 5.65
CA PRO A 80 -4.04 16.36 7.03
C PRO A 80 -5.40 17.06 7.14
N THR A 81 -6.45 16.44 6.58
CA THR A 81 -7.81 17.00 6.51
C THR A 81 -8.69 16.64 7.72
N PHE A 82 -8.20 15.80 8.63
CA PHE A 82 -8.96 15.35 9.78
C PHE A 82 -9.09 16.43 10.86
N SER A 83 -10.34 16.86 11.12
CA SER A 83 -10.67 17.71 12.27
C SER A 83 -11.26 16.87 13.41
N GLN A 84 -10.58 16.83 14.55
CA GLN A 84 -11.02 16.03 15.70
C GLN A 84 -12.38 16.54 16.23
N PRO A 85 -13.43 15.70 16.27
CA PRO A 85 -14.70 16.07 16.85
C PRO A 85 -14.63 16.13 18.38
N THR A 86 -15.55 16.88 19.00
CA THR A 86 -15.66 17.00 20.47
C THR A 86 -16.18 15.74 21.16
N SER A 87 -16.73 14.79 20.39
CA SER A 87 -17.23 13.50 20.88
C SER A 87 -16.43 12.33 20.31
N TYR A 88 -16.51 11.16 20.94
CA TYR A 88 -15.92 9.94 20.39
C TYR A 88 -16.51 9.57 19.03
N LEU A 89 -15.65 9.00 18.17
CA LEU A 89 -16.02 8.55 16.83
C LEU A 89 -17.09 7.43 16.93
N ARG A 90 -18.24 7.67 16.31
CA ARG A 90 -19.28 6.66 16.13
C ARG A 90 -19.24 6.21 14.68
N ALA A 91 -18.50 5.14 14.41
CA ALA A 91 -18.39 4.61 13.06
C ALA A 91 -19.75 4.06 12.60
N ARG A 92 -20.27 4.62 11.50
CA ARG A 92 -21.19 3.90 10.61
C ARG A 92 -20.36 3.31 9.47
N GLY A 93 -20.85 2.23 8.85
CA GLY A 93 -20.11 1.57 7.78
C GLY A 93 -19.78 2.54 6.64
N ALA A 94 -18.50 2.62 6.26
CA ALA A 94 -17.95 3.61 5.32
C ALA A 94 -18.70 3.68 3.97
N ARG A 95 -19.38 2.60 3.56
CA ARG A 95 -20.07 2.48 2.28
C ARG A 95 -21.47 3.10 2.24
N ALA A 96 -22.02 3.53 3.37
CA ALA A 96 -23.38 4.07 3.43
C ALA A 96 -23.46 5.57 3.10
N GLU A 97 -22.35 6.31 3.17
CA GLU A 97 -22.34 7.78 3.13
C GLU A 97 -21.42 8.38 2.04
N ILE A 98 -20.53 7.58 1.43
CA ILE A 98 -19.70 8.00 0.29
C ILE A 98 -20.47 7.63 -0.98
N GLY A 99 -20.62 8.57 -1.92
CA GLY A 99 -21.46 8.46 -3.11
C GLY A 99 -21.11 7.32 -4.09
N GLU A 100 -21.03 7.61 -5.39
CA GLU A 100 -20.67 6.59 -6.37
C GLU A 100 -19.21 6.14 -6.15
N PHE A 101 -19.03 4.96 -5.56
CA PHE A 101 -17.71 4.38 -5.27
C PHE A 101 -17.14 3.71 -6.53
N VAL A 102 -15.99 4.19 -6.98
CA VAL A 102 -15.21 3.63 -8.09
C VAL A 102 -14.06 2.84 -7.48
N GLU A 103 -13.96 1.55 -7.80
CA GLU A 103 -12.95 0.64 -7.24
C GLU A 103 -11.74 0.45 -8.17
N TYR A 104 -11.76 1.09 -9.34
CA TYR A 104 -10.69 0.99 -10.31
C TYR A 104 -9.66 2.09 -10.08
N ASP A 105 -8.43 1.70 -9.76
CA ASP A 105 -7.27 2.60 -9.71
C ASP A 105 -6.47 2.49 -11.01
N LEU A 106 -6.03 3.62 -11.57
CA LEU A 106 -5.19 3.63 -12.76
C LEU A 106 -3.81 3.02 -12.45
N ASP A 107 -3.37 2.09 -13.29
CA ASP A 107 -1.98 1.62 -13.26
C ASP A 107 -1.06 2.53 -14.10
N ASN A 108 0.25 2.27 -14.07
CA ASN A 108 1.23 3.04 -14.84
C ASN A 108 0.91 3.06 -16.35
N GLU A 109 0.38 1.97 -16.91
CA GLU A 109 0.01 1.90 -18.32
C GLU A 109 -1.20 2.78 -18.64
N ASP A 110 -2.19 2.79 -17.74
CA ASP A 110 -3.37 3.65 -17.81
C ASP A 110 -2.97 5.13 -17.73
N GLU A 111 -2.07 5.48 -16.81
CA GLU A 111 -1.57 6.85 -16.63
C GLU A 111 -0.80 7.32 -17.87
N ASP A 112 0.09 6.50 -18.41
CA ASP A 112 0.85 6.81 -19.63
C ASP A 112 -0.08 7.03 -20.82
N TRP A 113 -1.07 6.14 -21.01
CA TRP A 113 -2.08 6.28 -22.06
C TRP A 113 -2.91 7.56 -21.90
N LEU A 114 -3.34 7.87 -20.67
CA LEU A 114 -4.12 9.06 -20.37
C LEU A 114 -3.33 10.35 -20.60
N GLN A 115 -2.02 10.34 -20.29
CA GLN A 115 -1.13 11.46 -20.56
C GLN A 115 -0.96 11.69 -22.07
N GLU A 116 -0.76 10.62 -22.85
CA GLU A 116 -0.63 10.71 -24.31
C GLU A 116 -1.94 11.19 -24.96
N PHE A 117 -3.08 10.64 -24.53
CA PHE A 117 -4.40 11.02 -25.04
C PHE A 117 -4.73 12.49 -24.77
N ASN A 118 -4.35 13.02 -23.60
CA ASN A 118 -4.59 14.41 -23.23
C ASN A 118 -3.53 15.40 -23.75
N LYS A 119 -2.46 14.92 -24.41
CA LYS A 119 -1.34 15.75 -24.89
C LYS A 119 -1.79 16.84 -25.85
N GLU A 120 -2.72 16.53 -26.75
CA GLU A 120 -3.25 17.47 -27.73
C GLU A 120 -4.38 18.35 -27.16
N ARG A 121 -5.28 17.74 -26.39
CA ARG A 121 -6.39 18.42 -25.70
C ARG A 121 -6.69 17.72 -24.39
N LYS A 122 -6.68 18.45 -23.27
CA LYS A 122 -7.13 17.97 -21.94
C LYS A 122 -8.63 17.74 -21.93
N THR A 123 -9.07 16.60 -22.45
CA THR A 123 -10.49 16.27 -22.63
C THR A 123 -11.00 15.28 -21.60
N LEU A 124 -10.11 14.54 -20.95
CA LEU A 124 -10.45 13.46 -20.03
C LEU A 124 -9.72 13.64 -18.69
N ALA A 125 -10.47 13.71 -17.59
CA ALA A 125 -9.92 13.69 -16.24
C ALA A 125 -9.67 12.24 -15.78
N ALA A 126 -8.66 12.02 -14.93
CA ALA A 126 -8.32 10.70 -14.39
C ALA A 126 -9.52 10.03 -13.70
N GLU A 127 -10.19 10.73 -12.77
CA GLU A 127 -11.38 10.23 -12.07
C GLU A 127 -12.50 9.78 -13.03
N LYS A 128 -12.68 10.51 -14.14
CA LYS A 128 -13.66 10.13 -15.16
C LYS A 128 -13.24 8.88 -15.91
N PHE A 129 -11.95 8.75 -16.21
CA PHE A 129 -11.40 7.57 -16.87
C PHE A 129 -11.58 6.32 -15.99
N GLU A 130 -11.21 6.39 -14.71
CA GLU A 130 -11.44 5.33 -13.72
C GLU A 130 -12.91 4.91 -13.66
N THR A 131 -13.82 5.89 -13.55
CA THR A 131 -15.26 5.64 -13.52
C THR A 131 -15.74 4.87 -14.75
N ILE A 132 -15.25 5.24 -15.93
CA ILE A 132 -15.66 4.61 -17.20
C ILE A 132 -15.13 3.18 -17.27
N ILE A 133 -13.84 2.98 -17.01
CA ILE A 133 -13.21 1.65 -17.03
C ILE A 133 -13.90 0.72 -16.02
N PHE A 134 -14.12 1.19 -14.80
CA PHE A 134 -14.84 0.43 -13.77
C PHE A 134 -16.22 -0.03 -14.24
N LYS A 135 -17.01 0.89 -14.82
CA LYS A 135 -18.36 0.53 -15.30
C LYS A 135 -18.32 -0.41 -16.50
N LEU A 136 -17.35 -0.26 -17.42
CA LEU A 136 -17.18 -1.19 -18.54
C LEU A 136 -16.91 -2.61 -18.04
N GLU A 137 -16.07 -2.77 -17.03
CA GLU A 137 -15.77 -4.06 -16.42
C GLU A 137 -16.99 -4.69 -15.74
N VAL A 138 -17.74 -3.90 -14.98
CA VAL A 138 -18.99 -4.35 -14.34
C VAL A 138 -20.02 -4.78 -15.39
N LEU A 139 -20.16 -4.02 -16.48
CA LEU A 139 -21.10 -4.31 -17.57
C LEU A 139 -20.70 -5.57 -18.34
N ASP A 140 -19.42 -5.72 -18.68
CA ASP A 140 -18.89 -6.90 -19.38
C ASP A 140 -19.01 -8.15 -18.51
N HIS A 141 -18.73 -8.05 -17.21
CA HIS A 141 -18.98 -9.13 -16.27
C HIS A 141 -20.47 -9.52 -16.24
N LYS A 142 -21.38 -8.54 -16.17
CA LYS A 142 -22.82 -8.81 -16.19
C LYS A 142 -23.28 -9.44 -17.51
N ALA A 143 -22.67 -9.06 -18.63
CA ALA A 143 -22.93 -9.68 -19.93
C ALA A 143 -22.46 -11.14 -19.97
N ARG A 144 -21.28 -11.44 -19.41
CA ARG A 144 -20.72 -12.80 -19.24
C ARG A 144 -21.59 -13.68 -18.36
N GLU A 145 -22.04 -13.17 -17.22
CA GLU A 145 -22.97 -13.86 -16.33
C GLU A 145 -24.27 -14.26 -17.04
N ARG A 146 -24.85 -13.34 -17.82
CA ARG A 146 -26.08 -13.60 -18.61
C ARG A 146 -25.86 -14.62 -19.71
N ALA A 147 -24.68 -14.64 -20.32
CA ALA A 147 -24.30 -15.62 -21.35
C ALA A 147 -23.92 -16.99 -20.75
N GLY A 148 -23.89 -17.14 -19.43
CA GLY A 148 -23.47 -18.38 -18.76
C GLY A 148 -21.95 -18.64 -18.82
N VAL A 149 -21.15 -17.62 -19.17
CA VAL A 149 -19.69 -17.71 -19.33
C VAL A 149 -19.00 -17.20 -18.06
N ILE A 150 -19.15 -17.94 -16.96
CA ILE A 150 -18.71 -17.50 -15.63
C ILE A 150 -17.26 -17.92 -15.32
N THR A 151 -16.78 -19.00 -15.94
CA THR A 151 -15.48 -19.58 -15.61
C THR A 151 -14.52 -19.53 -16.79
N PRO A 152 -13.47 -18.69 -16.75
CA PRO A 152 -12.38 -18.82 -17.70
C PRO A 152 -11.63 -20.13 -17.42
N ALA A 153 -11.50 -20.98 -18.42
CA ALA A 153 -10.53 -22.06 -18.37
C ALA A 153 -9.12 -21.45 -18.27
N LEU A 154 -8.28 -21.98 -17.39
CA LEU A 154 -6.93 -21.49 -17.15
C LEU A 154 -6.17 -21.35 -18.49
N GLY A 155 -5.87 -20.11 -18.90
CA GLY A 155 -5.08 -19.80 -20.09
C GLY A 155 -5.86 -19.50 -21.38
N SER A 156 -7.20 -19.53 -21.39
CA SER A 156 -7.98 -19.07 -22.55
C SER A 156 -8.19 -17.54 -22.53
N PRO A 157 -8.09 -16.83 -23.67
CA PRO A 157 -8.41 -15.41 -23.74
C PRO A 157 -9.88 -15.19 -23.34
N ILE A 158 -10.14 -14.28 -22.41
CA ILE A 158 -11.49 -13.96 -21.95
C ILE A 158 -12.16 -13.07 -23.00
N PRO A 159 -13.21 -13.55 -23.71
CA PRO A 159 -13.84 -12.74 -24.72
C PRO A 159 -14.58 -11.56 -24.07
N VAL A 160 -14.35 -10.36 -24.61
CA VAL A 160 -15.18 -9.19 -24.30
C VAL A 160 -16.53 -9.38 -24.97
N LEU A 161 -17.59 -9.50 -24.17
CA LEU A 161 -18.96 -9.70 -24.66
C LEU A 161 -19.73 -8.38 -24.76
N LEU A 162 -19.29 -7.36 -24.03
CA LEU A 162 -19.89 -6.03 -24.09
C LEU A 162 -19.65 -5.38 -25.46
N THR A 163 -20.70 -5.12 -26.23
CA THR A 163 -20.62 -4.37 -27.48
C THR A 163 -20.50 -2.88 -27.23
N PHE A 164 -19.94 -2.14 -28.20
CA PHE A 164 -19.78 -0.70 -28.09
C PHE A 164 -21.12 0.03 -27.93
N ASP A 165 -22.13 -0.31 -28.74
CA ASP A 165 -23.44 0.33 -28.68
C ASP A 165 -24.14 0.12 -27.32
N ALA A 166 -24.06 -1.09 -26.77
CA ALA A 166 -24.59 -1.39 -25.44
C ALA A 166 -23.85 -0.63 -24.33
N ALA A 167 -22.54 -0.43 -24.49
CA ALA A 167 -21.74 0.37 -23.56
C ALA A 167 -22.11 1.87 -23.64
N VAL A 168 -22.30 2.42 -24.85
CA VAL A 168 -22.73 3.81 -25.05
C VAL A 168 -24.11 4.04 -24.42
N GLU A 169 -25.05 3.14 -24.64
CA GLU A 169 -26.40 3.22 -24.07
C GLU A 169 -26.36 3.20 -22.53
N ALA A 170 -25.60 2.28 -21.95
CA ALA A 170 -25.50 2.14 -20.49
C ALA A 170 -24.75 3.31 -19.81
N LEU A 171 -23.85 3.98 -20.53
CA LEU A 171 -22.98 5.04 -20.01
C LEU A 171 -23.36 6.45 -20.48
N GLN A 172 -24.52 6.59 -21.12
CA GLN A 172 -25.03 7.88 -21.60
C GLN A 172 -25.15 8.93 -20.49
N ALA A 173 -25.43 8.49 -19.25
CA ALA A 173 -25.55 9.36 -18.09
C ALA A 173 -24.26 10.15 -17.77
N LEU A 174 -23.08 9.65 -18.17
CA LEU A 174 -21.79 10.31 -17.92
C LEU A 174 -21.52 11.50 -18.86
N SER A 175 -22.38 11.75 -19.84
CA SER A 175 -22.29 12.90 -20.78
C SER A 175 -20.92 13.04 -21.45
N ILE A 176 -20.38 11.93 -21.97
CA ILE A 176 -19.05 11.88 -22.58
C ILE A 176 -19.17 12.12 -24.10
N LYS A 177 -18.19 12.82 -24.68
CA LYS A 177 -18.09 12.97 -26.14
C LYS A 177 -17.87 11.60 -26.78
N TYR A 178 -18.65 11.29 -27.81
CA TYR A 178 -18.61 9.99 -28.49
C TYR A 178 -17.19 9.55 -28.89
N GLY A 179 -16.39 10.43 -29.52
CA GLY A 179 -15.02 10.09 -29.93
C GLY A 179 -14.07 9.79 -28.77
N VAL A 180 -14.26 10.44 -27.61
CA VAL A 180 -13.48 10.14 -26.39
C VAL A 180 -13.89 8.78 -25.85
N PHE A 181 -15.19 8.52 -25.76
CA PHE A 181 -15.71 7.24 -25.30
C PHE A 181 -15.27 6.07 -26.20
N GLN A 182 -15.28 6.27 -27.51
CA GLN A 182 -14.78 5.30 -28.48
C GLN A 182 -13.31 4.96 -28.27
N SER A 183 -12.47 5.96 -28.01
CA SER A 183 -11.04 5.78 -27.73
C SER A 183 -10.82 4.98 -26.44
N ILE A 184 -11.55 5.32 -25.38
CA ILE A 184 -11.50 4.61 -24.09
C ILE A 184 -11.95 3.15 -24.24
N TYR A 185 -13.05 2.91 -24.95
CA TYR A 185 -13.56 1.56 -25.15
C TYR A 185 -12.59 0.68 -25.95
N ASN A 186 -11.96 1.24 -26.98
CA ASN A 186 -10.94 0.52 -27.75
C ASN A 186 -9.73 0.17 -26.89
N TYR A 187 -9.21 1.14 -26.12
CA TYR A 187 -8.13 0.92 -25.17
C TYR A 187 -8.47 -0.19 -24.16
N TRP A 188 -9.63 -0.09 -23.51
CA TRP A 188 -10.10 -1.08 -22.53
C TRP A 188 -10.24 -2.48 -23.14
N LYS A 189 -10.78 -2.56 -24.35
CA LYS A 189 -10.97 -3.82 -25.07
C LYS A 189 -9.63 -4.47 -25.44
N GLU A 190 -8.66 -3.67 -25.87
CA GLU A 190 -7.30 -4.13 -26.19
C GLU A 190 -6.56 -4.59 -24.92
N LYS A 191 -6.60 -3.79 -23.85
CA LYS A 191 -6.04 -4.13 -22.53
C LYS A 191 -6.63 -5.42 -21.99
N GLY A 192 -7.94 -5.60 -22.09
CA GLY A 192 -8.64 -6.79 -21.61
C GLY A 192 -8.22 -8.10 -22.28
N ASN A 193 -7.73 -8.06 -23.53
CA ASN A 193 -7.17 -9.23 -24.19
C ASN A 193 -5.81 -9.66 -23.62
N PHE A 194 -5.07 -8.72 -23.02
CA PHE A 194 -3.71 -8.93 -22.53
C PHE A 194 -3.65 -9.18 -21.01
N THR A 195 -4.51 -8.54 -20.21
CA THR A 195 -4.34 -8.47 -18.75
C THR A 195 -5.44 -9.14 -17.92
N LYS A 196 -6.55 -9.59 -18.51
CA LYS A 196 -7.65 -10.27 -17.77
C LYS A 196 -7.25 -11.60 -17.12
N THR A 197 -6.04 -12.11 -17.37
CA THR A 197 -5.47 -13.27 -16.67
C THR A 197 -4.84 -12.92 -15.31
N LYS A 198 -4.51 -11.65 -15.02
CA LYS A 198 -3.71 -11.28 -13.83
C LYS A 198 -4.48 -10.46 -12.79
N CYS A 199 -5.35 -9.55 -13.19
CA CYS A 199 -6.02 -8.62 -12.28
C CYS A 199 -7.51 -8.56 -12.60
N MET A 200 -8.33 -8.07 -11.66
CA MET A 200 -9.74 -7.65 -11.81
C MET A 200 -10.87 -8.62 -11.37
N LEU A 201 -10.73 -9.94 -11.48
CA LEU A 201 -11.83 -10.87 -11.09
C LEU A 201 -11.71 -11.50 -9.69
N LYS A 202 -10.54 -11.46 -9.05
CA LYS A 202 -10.37 -12.05 -7.71
C LYS A 202 -11.22 -11.35 -6.64
N ILE A 203 -11.52 -10.06 -6.82
CA ILE A 203 -12.29 -9.28 -5.84
C ILE A 203 -13.80 -9.50 -6.04
N LEU A 204 -14.33 -9.46 -7.27
CA LEU A 204 -15.77 -9.59 -7.51
C LEU A 204 -16.32 -11.00 -7.19
N SER A 205 -15.55 -12.07 -7.43
CA SER A 205 -15.95 -13.43 -7.01
C SER A 205 -15.99 -13.57 -5.48
N SER A 206 -15.02 -13.00 -4.77
CA SER A 206 -14.96 -13.07 -3.31
C SER A 206 -16.11 -12.27 -2.65
N TYR A 207 -16.47 -11.12 -3.22
CA TYR A 207 -17.56 -10.28 -2.71
C TYR A 207 -18.97 -10.87 -2.89
N ARG A 208 -19.20 -11.72 -3.91
CA ARG A 208 -20.50 -12.37 -4.12
C ARG A 208 -20.73 -13.51 -3.13
N ASP A 209 -19.68 -14.28 -2.82
CA ASP A 209 -19.75 -15.38 -1.85
C ASP A 209 -19.97 -14.89 -0.41
N LEU A 210 -19.45 -13.70 -0.07
CA LEU A 210 -19.69 -13.05 1.22
C LEU A 210 -21.12 -12.51 1.36
N LYS A 211 -21.71 -12.00 0.27
CA LYS A 211 -23.07 -11.44 0.30
C LYS A 211 -24.16 -12.53 0.25
N ALA A 212 -23.86 -13.67 -0.37
CA ALA A 212 -24.77 -14.83 -0.40
C ALA A 212 -24.73 -15.67 0.88
N SER A 213 -23.61 -15.70 1.62
CA SER A 213 -23.46 -16.60 2.77
C SER A 213 -23.77 -15.98 4.14
N GLY A 214 -24.05 -14.68 4.24
CA GLY A 214 -24.37 -14.01 5.52
C GLY A 214 -23.34 -14.19 6.64
N ALA A 215 -22.12 -14.63 6.30
CA ALA A 215 -21.09 -15.00 7.26
C ALA A 215 -20.13 -13.83 7.45
N THR A 216 -19.81 -13.53 8.70
CA THR A 216 -18.85 -12.47 9.01
C THR A 216 -17.43 -12.94 8.67
N ILE A 217 -16.58 -12.02 8.22
CA ILE A 217 -15.17 -12.25 7.84
C ILE A 217 -14.40 -13.04 8.93
N PHE A 218 -14.81 -12.91 10.18
CA PHE A 218 -14.20 -13.56 11.34
C PHE A 218 -14.41 -15.09 11.37
N GLU A 219 -15.57 -15.59 10.92
CA GLU A 219 -15.90 -17.03 11.00
C GLU A 219 -15.12 -17.87 9.98
N LYS A 220 -14.76 -17.28 8.83
CA LYS A 220 -13.99 -17.99 7.79
C LYS A 220 -12.47 -17.92 8.02
N LEU A 221 -11.97 -16.86 8.65
CA LEU A 221 -10.56 -16.78 9.07
C LEU A 221 -10.24 -17.80 10.18
N ALA A 222 -11.19 -18.09 11.07
CA ALA A 222 -11.03 -19.12 12.09
C ALA A 222 -10.97 -20.55 11.52
N ALA A 223 -11.70 -20.83 10.43
CA ALA A 223 -11.69 -22.14 9.78
C ALA A 223 -10.39 -22.44 9.01
N SER A 224 -9.73 -21.40 8.47
CA SER A 224 -8.49 -21.57 7.70
C SER A 224 -7.24 -21.80 8.57
N TRP A 225 -7.34 -21.65 9.90
CA TRP A 225 -6.21 -21.87 10.82
C TRP A 225 -6.12 -23.30 11.37
N HIS A 226 -7.08 -24.17 11.07
CA HIS A 226 -7.14 -25.55 11.58
C HIS A 226 -7.01 -26.63 10.50
N GLN A 227 -6.40 -26.31 9.36
CA GLN A 227 -6.12 -27.29 8.30
C GLN A 227 -4.69 -27.21 7.80
#